data_AF-A0AAU6B9M0-F1
#
_entry.id   AF-A0AAU6B9M0-F1
#
_cell.length_a   1.000
_cell.length_b   1.000
_cell.length_c   1.000
_cell.angle_alpha   90.00
_cell.angle_beta   90.00
_cell.angle_gamma   90.00
#
_symmetry.space_group_name_H-M   'P 1'
#
loop_
_entity.id
_entity.type
_entity.pdbx_description
1 polymer ?
#
loop_
_entity_poly.entity_id
_entity_poly.type
_entity_poly.pdbx_seq_one_letter_code
_entity_poly.pdbx_strand_id
1 'polypeptide(L)'
;MVTSEEEITHRLEERDVARSMRRAQAATTVGGLARRHAELAGQLAGLERELGEILRKASDVIDVPELAQVTDIPAADLTRWRDQTTKSARGGKRKRPSATTNDTTGTDRQAATGPRAARPAPPAEPESAGRAGGAVGAARG
;
A
#
# COMPACT_ATOMS: atom_id res chain seq x y z
N MET A 1 29.18 14.88 -41.42
CA MET A 1 28.53 16.07 -40.84
C MET A 1 28.45 15.84 -39.35
N VAL A 2 29.21 16.59 -38.56
CA VAL A 2 29.24 16.50 -37.10
C VAL A 2 28.00 17.22 -36.59
N THR A 3 27.10 16.52 -35.90
CA THR A 3 26.00 17.15 -35.17
C THR A 3 26.62 17.99 -34.06
N SER A 4 26.32 19.29 -34.02
CA SER A 4 26.87 20.19 -33.01
C SER A 4 26.42 19.73 -31.62
N GLU A 5 27.27 19.89 -30.62
CA GLU A 5 26.96 19.49 -29.23
C GLU A 5 25.64 20.11 -28.73
N GLU A 6 25.34 21.34 -29.14
CA GLU A 6 24.09 22.04 -28.83
C GLU A 6 22.84 21.36 -29.42
N GLU A 7 22.98 20.68 -30.54
CA GLU A 7 21.88 19.98 -31.21
C GLU A 7 21.58 18.64 -30.53
N ILE A 8 22.60 18.03 -29.92
CA ILE A 8 22.48 16.81 -29.11
C ILE A 8 21.81 17.14 -27.77
N THR A 9 22.22 18.21 -27.10
CA THR A 9 21.63 18.64 -25.83
C THR A 9 20.17 19.03 -25.99
N HIS A 10 19.84 19.82 -27.03
CA HIS A 10 18.46 20.22 -27.32
C HIS A 10 17.53 19.01 -27.52
N ARG A 11 17.96 18.01 -28.30
CA ARG A 11 17.17 16.79 -28.53
C ARG A 11 17.01 15.93 -27.27
N LEU A 12 17.96 15.98 -26.33
CA LEU A 12 17.87 15.26 -25.07
C LEU A 12 16.87 15.95 -24.13
N GLU A 13 16.96 17.27 -24.01
CA GLU A 13 16.07 18.11 -23.22
C GLU A 13 14.61 17.97 -23.68
N GLU A 14 14.34 18.04 -24.97
CA GLU A 14 12.99 17.83 -25.53
C GLU A 14 12.41 16.46 -25.15
N ARG A 15 13.23 15.40 -25.20
CA ARG A 15 12.81 14.04 -24.85
C ARG A 15 12.55 13.88 -23.36
N ASP A 16 13.36 14.52 -22.52
CA ASP A 16 13.18 14.48 -21.08
C ASP A 16 12.01 15.36 -20.61
N VAL A 17 11.72 16.47 -21.29
CA VAL A 17 10.47 17.23 -21.10
C VAL A 17 9.26 16.37 -21.45
N ALA A 18 9.26 15.70 -22.61
CA ALA A 18 8.15 14.83 -22.98
C ALA A 18 7.94 13.66 -21.99
N ARG A 19 9.03 13.07 -21.48
CA ARG A 19 8.96 11.99 -20.48
C ARG A 19 8.49 12.50 -19.11
N SER A 20 8.98 13.65 -18.66
CA SER A 20 8.59 14.26 -17.38
C SER A 20 7.13 14.72 -17.41
N MET A 21 6.65 15.30 -18.50
CA MET A 21 5.23 15.63 -18.69
C MET A 21 4.32 14.41 -18.57
N ARG A 22 4.68 13.29 -19.22
CA ARG A 22 3.90 12.03 -19.11
C ARG A 22 3.88 11.49 -17.68
N ARG A 23 5.02 11.56 -16.97
CA ARG A 23 5.11 11.17 -15.55
C ARG A 23 4.26 12.08 -14.65
N ALA A 24 4.30 13.40 -14.89
CA ALA A 24 3.51 14.38 -14.13
C ALA A 24 2.00 14.19 -14.35
N GLN A 25 1.58 13.91 -15.60
CA GLN A 25 0.19 13.59 -15.91
C GLN A 25 -0.26 12.30 -15.20
N ALA A 26 0.53 11.23 -15.27
CA ALA A 26 0.23 9.98 -14.59
C ALA A 26 0.18 10.14 -13.06
N ALA A 27 1.11 10.89 -12.48
CA ALA A 27 1.11 11.17 -11.05
C ALA A 27 -0.13 11.98 -10.63
N THR A 28 -0.53 12.96 -11.46
CA THR A 28 -1.74 13.77 -11.21
C THR A 28 -3.01 12.93 -11.29
N THR A 29 -3.14 12.06 -12.29
CA THR A 29 -4.33 11.20 -12.44
C THR A 29 -4.43 10.18 -11.32
N VAL A 30 -3.33 9.51 -10.97
CA VAL A 30 -3.29 8.55 -9.85
C VAL A 30 -3.53 9.27 -8.53
N GLY A 31 -2.92 10.43 -8.30
CA GLY A 31 -3.16 11.24 -7.10
C GLY A 31 -4.60 11.69 -6.96
N GLY A 32 -5.24 12.09 -8.07
CA GLY A 32 -6.66 12.44 -8.11
C GLY A 32 -7.57 11.25 -7.80
N LEU A 33 -7.29 10.09 -8.40
CA LEU A 33 -8.03 8.85 -8.14
C LEU A 33 -7.87 8.38 -6.69
N ALA A 34 -6.66 8.43 -6.14
CA ALA A 34 -6.40 8.07 -4.75
C ALA A 34 -7.16 8.96 -3.77
N ARG A 35 -7.25 10.27 -4.03
CA ARG A 35 -8.05 11.20 -3.23
C ARG A 35 -9.54 10.86 -3.27
N ARG A 36 -10.08 10.63 -4.48
CA ARG A 36 -11.49 10.22 -4.63
C ARG A 36 -11.77 8.88 -3.95
N HIS A 37 -10.85 7.93 -4.05
CA HIS A 37 -10.97 6.65 -3.35
C HIS A 37 -10.98 6.83 -1.83
N ALA A 38 -10.10 7.68 -1.29
CA ALA A 38 -10.08 7.98 0.15
C ALA A 38 -11.37 8.66 0.62
N GLU A 39 -11.93 9.57 -0.19
CA GLU A 39 -13.19 10.23 0.09
C GLU A 39 -14.36 9.23 0.11
N LEU A 40 -14.48 8.39 -0.94
CA LEU A 40 -15.50 7.34 -1.01
C LEU A 40 -15.35 6.32 0.12
N ALA A 41 -14.13 5.95 0.49
CA ALA A 41 -13.88 5.07 1.64
C ALA A 41 -14.34 5.73 2.95
N GLY A 42 -14.17 7.04 3.09
CA GLY A 42 -14.68 7.80 4.23
C GLY A 42 -16.21 7.81 4.29
N GLN A 43 -16.87 8.06 3.15
CA GLN A 43 -18.34 8.02 3.03
C GLN A 43 -18.87 6.62 3.34
N LEU A 44 -18.25 5.58 2.77
CA LEU A 44 -18.60 4.19 3.01
C LEU A 44 -18.47 3.83 4.49
N ALA A 45 -17.37 4.25 5.15
CA ALA A 45 -17.19 4.03 6.58
C ALA A 45 -18.25 4.76 7.42
N GLY A 46 -18.75 5.91 6.96
CA GLY A 46 -19.89 6.61 7.58
C GLY A 46 -21.17 5.77 7.48
N LEU A 47 -21.51 5.31 6.27
CA LEU A 47 -22.67 4.47 6.02
C LEU A 47 -22.61 3.14 6.79
N GLU A 48 -21.46 2.46 6.83
CA GLU A 48 -21.29 1.22 7.59
C GLU A 48 -21.54 1.43 9.10
N ARG A 49 -21.21 2.60 9.65
CA ARG A 49 -21.51 2.94 11.05
C ARG A 49 -23.00 3.18 11.26
N GLU A 50 -23.65 3.94 10.39
CA GLU A 50 -25.09 4.17 10.45
C GLU A 50 -25.87 2.86 10.32
N LEU A 51 -25.46 1.97 9.40
CA LEU A 51 -26.00 0.62 9.27
C LEU A 51 -25.81 -0.17 10.56
N GLY A 52 -24.62 -0.18 11.14
CA GLY A 52 -24.37 -0.87 12.41
C GLY A 52 -25.23 -0.35 13.57
N GLU A 53 -25.50 0.96 13.61
CA GLU A 53 -26.38 1.58 14.60
C GLU A 53 -27.86 1.21 14.40
N ILE A 54 -28.34 1.21 13.15
CA ILE A 54 -29.70 0.78 12.82
C ILE A 54 -29.86 -0.72 13.12
N LEU A 55 -28.88 -1.54 12.74
CA LEU A 55 -28.88 -2.98 13.02
C LEU A 55 -28.89 -3.27 14.52
N ARG A 56 -28.20 -2.46 15.33
CA ARG A 56 -28.24 -2.57 16.79
C ARG A 56 -29.61 -2.20 17.37
N LYS A 57 -30.30 -1.20 16.82
CA LYS A 57 -31.66 -0.84 17.26
C LYS A 57 -32.70 -1.87 16.77
N ALA A 58 -32.48 -2.43 15.60
CA ALA A 58 -33.36 -3.42 14.99
C ALA A 58 -33.17 -4.83 15.59
N SER A 59 -32.07 -5.13 16.27
CA SER A 59 -31.82 -6.46 16.85
C SER A 59 -32.85 -6.89 17.88
N ASP A 60 -33.59 -5.94 18.46
CA ASP A 60 -34.67 -6.24 19.41
C ASP A 60 -35.98 -6.65 18.69
N VAL A 61 -36.09 -6.35 17.39
CA VAL A 61 -37.29 -6.55 16.57
C VAL A 61 -37.10 -7.67 15.56
N ILE A 62 -35.90 -7.80 14.99
CA ILE A 62 -35.60 -8.74 13.92
C ILE A 62 -34.17 -9.27 14.06
N ASP A 63 -34.04 -10.59 13.96
CA ASP A 63 -32.76 -11.27 14.03
C ASP A 63 -31.95 -11.09 12.74
N VAL A 64 -30.62 -11.09 12.87
CA VAL A 64 -29.68 -10.98 11.72
C VAL A 64 -29.94 -12.01 10.60
N PRO A 65 -30.18 -13.31 10.87
CA PRO A 65 -30.53 -14.27 9.81
C PRO A 65 -31.84 -13.96 9.09
N GLU A 66 -32.81 -13.35 9.77
CA GLU A 66 -34.10 -12.96 9.16
C GLU A 66 -33.91 -11.73 8.27
N LEU A 67 -33.19 -10.71 8.75
CA LEU A 67 -32.80 -9.54 7.94
C LEU A 67 -32.05 -9.93 6.66
N ALA A 68 -31.17 -10.92 6.73
CA ALA A 68 -30.40 -11.39 5.56
C ALA A 68 -31.31 -11.96 4.46
N GLN A 69 -32.41 -12.62 4.83
CA GLN A 69 -33.38 -13.17 3.88
C GLN A 69 -34.25 -12.09 3.24
N VAL A 70 -34.58 -11.04 3.99
CA VAL A 70 -35.46 -9.95 3.52
C VAL A 70 -34.70 -8.95 2.64
N THR A 71 -33.40 -8.75 2.90
CA THR A 71 -32.61 -7.70 2.25
C THR A 71 -31.66 -8.23 1.18
N ASP A 72 -31.55 -9.55 1.00
CA ASP A 72 -30.56 -10.23 0.17
C ASP A 72 -29.10 -9.87 0.52
N ILE A 73 -28.85 -9.36 1.73
CA ILE A 73 -27.52 -9.04 2.22
C ILE A 73 -26.98 -10.23 3.02
N PRO A 74 -25.71 -10.66 2.80
CA PRO A 74 -25.12 -11.73 3.57
C PRO A 74 -25.14 -11.47 5.07
N ALA A 75 -25.55 -12.46 5.86
CA ALA A 75 -25.56 -12.37 7.33
C ALA A 75 -24.17 -12.07 7.92
N ALA A 76 -23.11 -12.49 7.23
CA ALA A 76 -21.73 -12.19 7.61
C ALA A 76 -21.43 -10.68 7.58
N ASP A 77 -21.92 -9.98 6.56
CA ASP A 77 -21.71 -8.53 6.40
C ASP A 77 -22.54 -7.74 7.42
N LEU A 78 -23.79 -8.14 7.64
CA LEU A 78 -24.66 -7.57 8.67
C LEU A 78 -24.05 -7.74 10.07
N THR A 79 -23.52 -8.93 10.38
CA THR A 79 -22.82 -9.20 11.65
C THR A 79 -21.56 -8.35 11.77
N ARG A 80 -20.77 -8.24 10.69
CA ARG A 80 -19.56 -7.41 10.64
C ARG A 80 -19.87 -5.93 10.92
N TRP A 81 -20.91 -5.35 10.32
CA TRP A 81 -21.28 -3.95 10.55
C TRP A 81 -21.80 -3.72 11.96
N ARG A 82 -22.60 -4.65 12.50
CA ARG A 82 -23.06 -4.62 13.89
C ARG A 82 -21.90 -4.73 14.89
N ASP A 83 -20.94 -5.61 14.65
CA ASP A 83 -19.85 -5.87 15.60
C ASP A 83 -18.78 -4.75 15.57
N GLN A 84 -18.63 -4.04 14.44
CA GLN A 84 -17.72 -2.91 14.33
C GLN A 84 -18.09 -1.74 15.26
N THR A 85 -19.38 -1.48 15.48
CA THR A 85 -19.83 -0.40 16.39
C THR A 85 -19.55 -0.75 17.86
N THR A 86 -19.68 -2.04 18.23
CA THR A 86 -19.43 -2.48 19.62
C THR A 86 -17.95 -2.53 19.99
N LYS A 87 -17.05 -2.73 19.02
CA LYS A 87 -15.60 -2.90 19.26
C LYS A 87 -14.83 -1.60 19.49
N SER A 88 -15.44 -0.43 19.26
CA SER A 88 -14.79 0.88 19.41
C SER A 88 -14.37 1.23 20.84
N ALA A 89 -14.84 0.52 21.87
CA ALA A 89 -14.61 0.88 23.27
C ALA A 89 -13.41 0.18 23.95
N ARG A 90 -12.76 -0.82 23.34
CA ARG A 90 -11.80 -1.71 24.05
C ARG A 90 -10.32 -1.56 23.68
N GLY A 91 -9.93 -0.46 23.03
CA GLY A 91 -8.55 -0.21 22.57
C GLY A 91 -7.69 0.69 23.47
N GLY A 92 -8.21 1.15 24.60
CA GLY A 92 -7.49 2.06 25.50
C GLY A 92 -6.60 1.31 26.49
N LYS A 93 -5.33 1.08 26.14
CA LYS A 93 -4.14 1.11 27.03
C LYS A 93 -2.92 0.49 26.31
N ARG A 94 -2.34 1.22 25.36
CA ARG A 94 -0.90 1.07 25.09
C ARG A 94 -0.18 1.89 26.16
N LYS A 95 0.36 1.22 27.18
CA LYS A 95 1.36 1.82 28.08
C LYS A 95 2.52 2.30 27.20
N ARG A 96 2.68 3.62 27.06
CA ARG A 96 3.95 4.20 26.61
C ARG A 96 4.97 3.91 27.71
N PRO A 97 6.14 3.30 27.41
CA PRO A 97 7.23 3.30 28.36
C PRO A 97 7.64 4.76 28.61
N SER A 98 7.51 5.15 29.87
CA SER A 98 8.08 6.38 30.44
C SER A 98 9.58 6.38 30.17
N ALA A 99 10.07 7.37 29.43
CA ALA A 99 11.50 7.64 29.32
C ALA A 99 11.99 8.17 30.67
N THR A 100 12.51 7.27 31.50
CA THR A 100 13.24 7.64 32.72
C THR A 100 14.63 8.11 32.31
N THR A 101 14.87 9.41 32.50
CA THR A 101 16.17 10.04 32.58
C THR A 101 17.06 9.25 33.55
N ASN A 102 18.19 8.73 33.08
CA ASN A 102 19.33 8.44 33.93
C ASN A 102 20.56 9.02 33.26
N ASP A 103 20.93 10.17 33.82
CA ASP A 103 22.21 10.83 33.66
C ASP A 103 23.18 10.10 34.61
N THR A 104 24.12 9.32 34.06
CA THR A 104 25.31 8.88 34.79
C THR A 104 26.49 8.78 33.83
N THR A 105 27.32 9.81 33.92
CA THR A 105 28.75 9.87 33.64
C THR A 105 29.43 8.49 33.61
N GLY A 106 29.95 8.13 32.44
CA GLY A 106 30.77 6.94 32.22
C GLY A 106 31.62 7.10 30.96
N THR A 107 32.76 7.75 31.10
CA THR A 107 33.86 7.78 30.13
C THR A 107 34.30 6.36 29.77
N ASP A 108 34.13 5.93 28.52
CA ASP A 108 35.21 5.67 27.55
C ASP A 108 34.70 4.88 26.32
N ARG A 109 34.92 5.47 25.14
CA ARG A 109 35.51 4.84 23.95
C ARG A 109 34.86 3.54 23.41
N GLN A 110 34.10 3.68 22.32
CA GLN A 110 34.39 2.93 21.08
C GLN A 110 33.59 3.41 19.84
N ALA A 111 34.37 3.79 18.82
CA ALA A 111 34.15 3.63 17.38
C ALA A 111 32.84 4.16 16.75
N ALA A 112 32.96 5.34 16.14
CA ALA A 112 32.05 5.85 15.13
C ALA A 112 31.91 4.86 13.96
N THR A 113 30.74 4.24 13.85
CA THR A 113 30.33 3.52 12.63
C THR A 113 29.64 4.54 11.74
N GLY A 114 30.36 5.02 10.72
CA GLY A 114 29.84 5.98 9.75
C GLY A 114 28.64 5.43 8.96
N PRO A 115 27.79 6.31 8.39
CA PRO A 115 26.64 5.90 7.61
C PRO A 115 27.09 5.22 6.32
N ARG A 116 26.79 3.93 6.18
CA ARG A 116 26.99 3.18 4.94
C ARG A 116 25.96 3.64 3.91
N ALA A 117 26.36 4.57 3.05
CA ALA A 117 25.69 4.83 1.78
C ALA A 117 25.68 3.53 0.96
N ALA A 118 24.50 2.97 0.72
CA ALA A 118 24.34 1.88 -0.24
C ALA A 118 24.43 2.46 -1.66
N ARG A 119 25.56 2.14 -2.28
CA ARG A 119 25.95 2.37 -3.68
C ARG A 119 24.84 1.98 -4.67
N PRO A 120 24.58 2.78 -5.73
CA PRO A 120 23.71 2.39 -6.84
C PRO A 120 24.30 1.20 -7.61
N ALA A 121 23.45 0.22 -7.93
CA ALA A 121 23.79 -0.87 -8.83
C ALA A 121 23.88 -0.37 -10.28
N PRO A 122 24.91 -0.75 -11.08
CA PRO A 122 24.92 -0.49 -12.51
C PRO A 122 23.96 -1.45 -13.26
N PRO A 123 23.28 -0.99 -14.33
CA PRO A 123 22.42 -1.81 -15.16
C PRO A 123 23.13 -2.46 -16.36
N ALA A 124 22.66 -3.68 -16.70
CA ALA A 124 22.73 -4.42 -17.97
C ALA A 124 24.12 -4.91 -18.43
N GLU A 125 24.27 -6.09 -19.06
CA GLU A 125 23.70 -6.40 -20.38
C GLU A 125 23.38 -7.90 -20.65
N PRO A 126 22.54 -8.17 -21.68
CA PRO A 126 22.04 -9.49 -22.04
C PRO A 126 22.88 -10.15 -23.15
N GLU A 127 23.15 -11.45 -23.06
CA GLU A 127 23.53 -12.26 -24.24
C GLU A 127 22.70 -13.54 -24.36
N SER A 128 21.89 -13.50 -25.41
CA SER A 128 21.38 -14.54 -26.30
C SER A 128 21.83 -16.01 -26.15
N ALA A 129 20.83 -16.85 -26.43
CA ALA A 129 20.91 -18.11 -27.19
C ALA A 129 21.47 -19.36 -26.48
N GLY A 130 20.55 -20.10 -25.85
CA GLY A 130 20.71 -21.52 -25.55
C GLY A 130 19.42 -22.28 -25.87
N ARG A 131 19.33 -22.76 -27.11
CA ARG A 131 18.18 -23.46 -27.69
C ARG A 131 18.22 -24.95 -27.32
N ALA A 132 17.05 -25.49 -26.99
CA ALA A 132 16.57 -26.86 -27.20
C ALA A 132 17.00 -28.04 -26.31
N GLY A 133 15.99 -28.89 -26.05
CA GLY A 133 16.09 -30.31 -25.68
C GLY A 133 15.90 -30.56 -24.19
N GLY A 134 14.73 -30.92 -23.64
CA GLY A 134 13.81 -31.93 -24.16
C GLY A 134 14.33 -33.34 -23.84
N ALA A 135 14.41 -33.71 -22.55
CA ALA A 135 14.73 -35.08 -22.14
C ALA A 135 13.48 -35.76 -21.58
N VAL A 136 12.97 -36.68 -22.39
CA VAL A 136 11.77 -37.50 -22.19
C VAL A 136 12.14 -38.67 -21.27
N GLY A 137 11.31 -38.92 -20.26
CA GLY A 137 11.38 -40.13 -19.47
C GLY A 137 10.87 -41.34 -20.26
N ALA A 138 11.67 -42.39 -20.37
CA ALA A 138 11.23 -43.73 -20.71
C ALA A 138 12.28 -44.74 -20.24
N ALA A 139 12.00 -45.44 -19.14
CA ALA A 139 12.65 -46.69 -18.79
C ALA A 139 11.74 -47.85 -19.24
N ARG A 140 12.15 -48.52 -20.32
CA ARG A 140 11.84 -49.93 -20.63
C ARG A 140 12.43 -50.81 -19.52
N GLY A 141 11.93 -51.99 -19.17
CA GLY A 141 11.33 -53.05 -19.98
C GLY A 141 12.12 -54.32 -19.69
#